data_AF-A0A7X1XD09-F1
#
_entry.id   AF-A0A7X1XD09-F1
#
_cell.length_a   1.000
_cell.length_b   1.000
_cell.length_c   1.000
_cell.angle_alpha   90.00
_cell.angle_beta   90.00
_cell.angle_gamma   90.00
#
_symmetry.space_group_name_H-M   'P 1'
#
loop_
_entity.id
_entity.type
_entity.pdbx_description
1 polymer ?
#
loop_
_entity_poly.entity_id
_entity_poly.type
_entity_poly.pdbx_seq_one_letter_code
_entity_poly.pdbx_strand_id
1 'polypeptide(L)'
;MKAPILALLLACSPLLAVADTASEQQHIQQLMRHSFERPDAPLDVSPITVEGDHAVAGWLQGNRGGRALLRKGPHGWRVVLCAGDSLLKPATLHSAGLSEADATQLSQAVRDAEAGQPEERVKQFALFQGVVKVDKDAGHGNH
;
A
#
# COMPACT_ATOMS: atom_id res chain seq x y z
N MET A 1 62.13 10.82 -4.94
CA MET A 1 60.82 11.42 -4.64
C MET A 1 59.78 10.69 -5.50
N LYS A 2 58.96 9.81 -4.91
CA LYS A 2 57.93 9.02 -5.61
C LYS A 2 56.61 9.25 -4.87
N ALA A 3 55.60 9.72 -5.60
CA ALA A 3 54.32 10.19 -5.07
C ALA A 3 53.47 9.06 -4.44
N PRO A 4 52.64 9.35 -3.43
CA PRO A 4 51.76 8.35 -2.83
C PRO A 4 50.49 8.16 -3.67
N ILE A 5 50.11 6.90 -3.85
CA ILE A 5 48.85 6.48 -4.45
C ILE A 5 47.73 6.76 -3.43
N LEU A 6 46.84 7.69 -3.79
CA LEU A 6 45.63 8.00 -3.02
C LEU A 6 44.59 6.90 -3.31
N ALA A 7 44.39 6.00 -2.35
CA ALA A 7 43.33 5.00 -2.40
C ALA A 7 41.99 5.70 -2.12
N LEU A 8 41.20 5.91 -3.17
CA LEU A 8 39.83 6.43 -3.09
C LEU A 8 38.92 5.31 -2.60
N LEU A 9 38.66 5.28 -1.29
CA LEU A 9 37.65 4.41 -0.68
C LEU A 9 36.26 4.88 -1.14
N LEU A 10 35.67 4.15 -2.10
CA LEU A 10 34.27 4.29 -2.50
C LEU A 10 33.37 3.89 -1.32
N ALA A 11 32.91 4.87 -0.55
CA ALA A 11 31.88 4.68 0.45
C ALA A 11 30.54 4.39 -0.26
N CYS A 12 30.09 3.14 -0.16
CA CYS A 12 28.78 2.70 -0.64
C CYS A 12 27.69 3.47 0.10
N SER A 13 26.98 4.36 -0.61
CA SER A 13 25.96 5.25 -0.04
C SER A 13 24.59 4.58 -0.08
N PRO A 14 23.78 4.59 1.01
CA PRO A 14 22.48 3.91 1.08
C PRO A 14 21.33 4.67 0.38
N LEU A 15 21.63 5.59 -0.54
CA LEU A 15 20.62 6.51 -1.11
C LEU A 15 19.64 5.83 -2.08
N LEU A 16 19.94 4.62 -2.56
CA LEU A 16 19.14 3.93 -3.58
C LEU A 16 17.83 3.33 -3.05
N ALA A 17 17.74 2.96 -1.77
CA ALA A 17 16.56 2.24 -1.25
C ALA A 17 15.35 3.16 -0.99
N VAL A 18 15.57 4.42 -0.58
CA VAL A 18 14.47 5.36 -0.26
C VAL A 18 13.74 5.84 -1.53
N ALA A 19 14.49 6.04 -2.62
CA ALA A 19 13.92 6.46 -3.89
C ALA A 19 13.00 5.37 -4.49
N ASP A 20 13.33 4.09 -4.27
CA ASP A 20 12.55 2.97 -4.73
C ASP A 20 11.19 2.91 -4.00
N THR A 21 11.19 2.94 -2.66
CA THR A 21 9.93 2.92 -1.88
C THR A 21 9.00 4.09 -2.20
N ALA A 22 9.52 5.30 -2.35
CA ALA A 22 8.68 6.46 -2.70
C ALA A 22 8.05 6.33 -4.10
N SER A 23 8.81 5.82 -5.07
CA SER A 23 8.31 5.50 -6.42
C SER A 23 7.22 4.42 -6.37
N GLU A 24 7.43 3.36 -5.58
CA GLU A 24 6.44 2.29 -5.40
C GLU A 24 5.14 2.81 -4.75
N GLN A 25 5.24 3.67 -3.73
CA GLN A 25 4.08 4.33 -3.11
C GLN A 25 3.31 5.19 -4.12
N GLN A 26 4.01 5.94 -4.97
CA GLN A 26 3.38 6.75 -6.03
C GLN A 26 2.66 5.88 -7.06
N HIS A 27 3.28 4.78 -7.50
CA HIS A 27 2.65 3.83 -8.42
C HIS A 27 1.38 3.20 -7.81
N ILE A 28 1.43 2.81 -6.54
CA ILE A 28 0.27 2.28 -5.80
C ILE A 28 -0.84 3.32 -5.71
N GLN A 29 -0.50 4.56 -5.34
CA GLN A 29 -1.47 5.65 -5.25
C GLN A 29 -2.15 5.91 -6.61
N GLN A 30 -1.36 5.99 -7.69
CA GLN A 30 -1.88 6.19 -9.04
C GLN A 30 -2.77 5.03 -9.49
N LEU A 31 -2.34 3.79 -9.27
CA LEU A 31 -3.13 2.59 -9.58
C LEU A 31 -4.49 2.63 -8.89
N MET A 32 -4.51 2.89 -7.58
CA MET A 32 -5.75 2.91 -6.79
C MET A 32 -6.68 4.03 -7.25
N ARG A 33 -6.16 5.24 -7.46
CA ARG A 33 -6.96 6.36 -7.95
C ARG A 33 -7.51 6.09 -9.36
N HIS A 34 -6.67 5.64 -10.28
CA HIS A 34 -7.10 5.28 -11.63
C HIS A 34 -8.20 4.21 -11.63
N SER A 35 -8.15 3.27 -10.68
CA SER A 35 -9.10 2.15 -10.63
C SER A 35 -10.41 2.46 -9.91
N PHE A 36 -10.41 3.33 -8.89
CA PHE A 36 -11.53 3.48 -7.96
C PHE A 36 -11.96 4.93 -7.67
N GLU A 37 -11.22 5.94 -8.12
CA GLU A 37 -11.60 7.34 -7.96
C GLU A 37 -12.89 7.63 -8.74
N ARG A 38 -13.75 8.47 -8.16
CA ARG A 38 -14.96 8.96 -8.81
C ARG A 38 -14.91 10.47 -8.96
N PRO A 39 -15.50 11.06 -10.02
CA PRO A 39 -15.50 12.51 -10.21
C PRO A 39 -16.13 13.29 -9.05
N ASP A 40 -17.14 12.70 -8.40
CA ASP A 40 -17.87 13.28 -7.26
C ASP A 40 -17.28 12.91 -5.90
N ALA A 41 -16.32 11.97 -5.86
CA ALA A 41 -15.71 11.48 -4.64
C ALA A 41 -14.24 11.10 -4.90
N PRO A 42 -13.31 12.07 -4.74
CA PRO A 42 -11.87 11.84 -4.86
C PRO A 42 -11.41 10.72 -3.92
N LEU A 43 -10.46 9.91 -4.37
CA LEU A 43 -9.89 8.83 -3.57
C LEU A 43 -8.60 9.30 -2.93
N ASP A 44 -8.62 9.44 -1.61
CA ASP A 44 -7.43 9.68 -0.81
C ASP A 44 -6.78 8.33 -0.49
N VAL A 45 -5.49 8.18 -0.82
CA VAL A 45 -4.72 6.94 -0.63
C VAL A 45 -3.44 7.27 0.13
N SER A 46 -3.52 7.10 1.45
CA SER A 46 -2.43 7.33 2.40
C SER A 46 -2.87 6.89 3.80
N PRO A 47 -2.00 6.32 4.64
CA PRO A 47 -0.59 6.00 4.36
C PRO A 47 -0.43 4.73 3.51
N ILE A 48 0.71 4.59 2.83
CA ILE A 48 1.08 3.40 2.05
C ILE A 48 2.35 2.82 2.65
N THR A 49 2.34 1.54 2.98
CA THR A 49 3.50 0.79 3.47
C THR A 49 3.82 -0.33 2.50
N VAL A 50 5.10 -0.55 2.20
CA VAL A 50 5.59 -1.53 1.23
C VAL A 50 6.58 -2.45 1.93
N GLU A 51 6.40 -3.76 1.76
CA GLU A 51 7.28 -4.81 2.25
C GLU A 51 7.49 -5.84 1.15
N GLY A 52 8.67 -5.85 0.53
CA GLY A 52 8.98 -6.66 -0.64
C GLY A 52 7.94 -6.49 -1.75
N ASP A 53 7.30 -7.59 -2.15
CA ASP A 53 6.25 -7.62 -3.17
C ASP A 53 4.84 -7.34 -2.61
N HIS A 54 4.69 -6.88 -1.36
CA HIS A 54 3.40 -6.63 -0.73
C HIS A 54 3.31 -5.19 -0.23
N ALA A 55 2.09 -4.66 -0.16
CA ALA A 55 1.87 -3.34 0.39
C ALA A 55 0.49 -3.25 1.05
N VAL A 56 0.36 -2.39 2.05
CA VAL A 56 -0.93 -2.00 2.62
C VAL A 56 -1.10 -0.50 2.48
N ALA A 57 -2.22 -0.10 1.87
CA ALA A 57 -2.59 1.28 1.67
C ALA A 57 -3.90 1.61 2.42
N GLY A 58 -3.86 2.57 3.33
CA GLY A 58 -5.05 3.21 3.87
C GLY A 58 -5.71 4.07 2.79
N TRP A 59 -7.03 4.01 2.66
CA TRP A 59 -7.77 4.82 1.70
C TRP A 59 -9.06 5.36 2.29
N LEU A 60 -9.45 6.56 1.82
CA LEU A 60 -10.73 7.20 2.13
C LEU A 60 -11.39 7.70 0.83
N GLN A 61 -12.71 7.58 0.75
CA GLN A 61 -13.54 8.17 -0.31
C GLN A 61 -14.87 8.61 0.29
N GLY A 62 -15.02 9.92 0.51
CA GLY A 62 -16.17 10.49 1.22
C GLY A 62 -16.19 10.02 2.68
N ASN A 63 -17.28 9.38 3.10
CA ASN A 63 -17.43 8.81 4.45
C ASN A 63 -16.97 7.34 4.56
N ARG A 64 -16.48 6.75 3.46
CA ARG A 64 -15.99 5.37 3.42
C ARG A 64 -14.48 5.36 3.53
N GLY A 65 -13.95 4.31 4.15
CA GLY A 65 -12.52 4.09 4.25
C GLY A 65 -12.21 2.64 4.51
N GLY A 66 -10.96 2.26 4.31
CA GLY A 66 -10.48 0.91 4.50
C GLY A 66 -8.97 0.82 4.36
N ARG A 67 -8.48 -0.42 4.40
CA ARG A 67 -7.12 -0.80 4.05
C ARG A 67 -7.18 -1.69 2.82
N ALA A 68 -6.32 -1.43 1.84
CA ALA A 68 -6.15 -2.26 0.67
C ALA A 68 -4.83 -3.02 0.80
N LEU A 69 -4.88 -4.35 0.70
CA LEU A 69 -3.69 -5.16 0.50
C LEU A 69 -3.38 -5.20 -1.00
N LEU A 70 -2.14 -4.90 -1.36
CA LEU A 70 -1.63 -4.97 -2.71
C LEU A 70 -0.51 -5.99 -2.81
N ARG A 71 -0.33 -6.53 -4.02
CA ARG A 71 0.78 -7.41 -4.36
C ARG A 71 1.40 -7.00 -5.69
N LYS A 72 2.72 -6.97 -5.74
CA LYS A 72 3.52 -6.78 -6.95
C LYS A 72 3.69 -8.12 -7.65
N GLY A 73 3.50 -8.12 -8.96
CA GLY A 73 3.73 -9.28 -9.82
C GLY A 73 4.39 -8.87 -11.13
N PRO A 74 4.47 -9.78 -12.11
CA PRO A 74 5.12 -9.52 -13.40
C PRO A 74 4.55 -8.33 -14.19
N HIS A 75 3.29 -7.95 -13.90
CA HIS A 75 2.58 -6.84 -14.54
C HIS A 75 2.45 -5.61 -13.63
N GLY A 76 3.23 -5.54 -12.55
CA GLY A 76 3.17 -4.46 -11.58
C GLY A 76 2.24 -4.74 -10.40
N TRP A 77 1.83 -3.68 -9.71
CA TRP A 77 0.96 -3.74 -8.54
C TRP A 77 -0.49 -4.07 -8.91
N ARG A 78 -1.17 -4.80 -8.03
CA ARG A 78 -2.62 -4.99 -8.08
C ARG A 78 -3.20 -5.01 -6.67
N VAL A 79 -4.44 -4.55 -6.54
CA VAL A 79 -5.21 -4.70 -5.30
C VAL A 79 -5.64 -6.16 -5.17
N VAL A 80 -5.28 -6.79 -4.05
CA VAL A 80 -5.64 -8.17 -3.72
C VAL A 80 -6.99 -8.21 -3.01
N LEU A 81 -7.16 -7.38 -1.97
CA LEU A 81 -8.40 -7.25 -1.23
C LEU A 81 -8.46 -5.92 -0.47
N CYS A 82 -9.66 -5.46 -0.14
CA CYS A 82 -9.90 -4.36 0.79
C CYS A 82 -10.56 -4.90 2.06
N ALA A 83 -10.08 -4.48 3.23
CA ALA A 83 -10.65 -4.85 4.52
C ALA A 83 -10.39 -3.77 5.59
N GLY A 84 -10.94 -3.96 6.78
CA GLY A 84 -10.66 -3.12 7.96
C GLY A 84 -9.46 -3.63 8.75
N ASP A 85 -9.62 -3.78 10.07
CA ASP A 85 -8.54 -4.11 11.00
C ASP A 85 -7.93 -5.51 10.84
N SER A 86 -8.55 -6.38 10.05
CA SER A 86 -7.96 -7.69 9.73
C SER A 86 -6.61 -7.55 9.03
N LEU A 87 -6.39 -6.49 8.25
CA LEU A 87 -5.10 -6.22 7.58
C LEU A 87 -4.02 -5.67 8.51
N LEU A 88 -4.33 -5.44 9.79
CA LEU A 88 -3.34 -5.14 10.83
C LEU A 88 -2.84 -6.40 11.55
N LYS A 89 -3.30 -7.59 11.15
CA LYS A 89 -2.94 -8.85 11.82
C LYS A 89 -1.94 -9.62 10.97
N PRO A 90 -0.75 -9.97 11.52
CA PRO A 90 0.23 -10.77 10.80
C PRO A 90 -0.35 -12.07 10.23
N ALA A 91 -1.22 -12.76 10.98
CA ALA A 91 -1.88 -13.99 10.53
C ALA A 91 -2.71 -13.81 9.24
N THR A 92 -3.38 -12.67 9.08
CA THR A 92 -4.15 -12.37 7.85
C THR A 92 -3.21 -12.14 6.67
N LEU A 93 -2.13 -11.39 6.89
CA LEU A 93 -1.13 -11.09 5.87
C LEU A 93 -0.40 -12.37 5.44
N HIS A 94 -0.04 -13.23 6.40
CA HIS A 94 0.53 -14.54 6.13
C HIS A 94 -0.42 -15.41 5.29
N SER A 95 -1.71 -15.45 5.65
CA SER A 95 -2.73 -16.17 4.87
C SER A 95 -2.92 -15.62 3.45
N ALA A 96 -2.55 -14.35 3.22
CA ALA A 96 -2.57 -13.72 1.91
C ALA A 96 -1.30 -13.98 1.07
N GLY A 97 -0.32 -14.71 1.61
CA GLY A 97 0.86 -15.18 0.91
C GLY A 97 2.19 -14.55 1.33
N LEU A 98 2.21 -13.74 2.40
CA LEU A 98 3.46 -13.25 2.98
C LEU A 98 4.16 -14.36 3.79
N SER A 99 5.49 -14.31 3.88
CA SER A 99 6.21 -15.08 4.90
C SER A 99 5.82 -14.59 6.30
N GLU A 100 6.02 -15.40 7.33
CA GLU A 100 5.69 -15.00 8.71
C GLU A 100 6.48 -13.76 9.17
N ALA A 101 7.74 -13.67 8.74
CA ALA A 101 8.60 -12.52 9.01
C ALA A 101 8.07 -11.25 8.31
N ASP A 102 7.80 -11.32 7.00
CA ASP A 102 7.31 -10.16 6.24
C ASP A 102 5.91 -9.75 6.70
N ALA A 103 5.06 -10.70 7.09
CA ALA A 103 3.74 -10.43 7.63
C ALA A 103 3.82 -9.66 8.97
N THR A 104 4.78 -10.01 9.82
CA THR A 104 5.03 -9.32 11.07
C THR A 104 5.59 -7.92 10.82
N GLN A 105 6.57 -7.81 9.93
CA GLN A 105 7.20 -6.54 9.57
C GLN A 105 6.21 -5.57 8.92
N LEU A 106 5.44 -6.02 7.93
CA LEU A 106 4.43 -5.20 7.28
C LEU A 106 3.33 -4.78 8.26
N SER A 107 2.85 -5.69 9.11
CA SER A 107 1.87 -5.35 10.15
C SER A 107 2.38 -4.25 11.08
N GLN A 108 3.64 -4.31 11.51
CA GLN A 108 4.23 -3.29 12.37
C GLN A 108 4.37 -1.96 11.61
N ALA A 109 4.88 -1.99 10.39
CA ALA A 109 5.03 -0.80 9.55
C ALA A 109 3.71 -0.08 9.32
N VAL A 110 2.61 -0.80 9.09
CA VAL A 110 1.27 -0.20 8.95
C VAL A 110 0.85 0.51 10.23
N ARG A 111 1.03 -0.13 11.40
CA ARG A 111 0.66 0.47 12.68
C ARG A 111 1.47 1.73 12.97
N ASP A 112 2.76 1.71 12.67
CA ASP A 112 3.63 2.87 12.84
C ASP A 112 3.24 4.01 11.90
N ALA A 113 2.91 3.70 10.64
CA ALA A 113 2.45 4.69 9.68
C ALA A 113 1.09 5.29 10.06
N GLU A 114 0.18 4.49 10.61
CA GLU A 114 -1.12 4.94 11.11
C GLU A 114 -1.03 5.72 12.41
N ALA A 115 -0.06 5.43 13.28
CA ALA A 115 0.19 6.21 14.49
C ALA A 115 0.57 7.67 14.20
N GLY A 116 1.12 7.94 13.01
CA GLY A 116 1.39 9.30 12.52
C GLY A 116 0.17 10.02 11.92
N GLN A 117 -1.00 9.38 11.86
CA GLN A 117 -2.21 9.96 11.27
C GLN A 117 -3.15 10.54 12.34
N PRO A 118 -4.05 11.47 11.96
CA PRO A 118 -5.15 11.90 12.83
C PRO A 118 -6.01 10.70 13.26
N GLU A 119 -6.40 10.65 14.53
CA GLU A 119 -7.16 9.53 15.11
C GLU A 119 -8.46 9.24 14.34
N GLU A 120 -9.19 10.29 13.94
CA GLU A 120 -10.42 10.16 13.17
C GLU A 120 -10.19 9.49 11.81
N ARG A 121 -9.05 9.76 11.16
CA ARG A 121 -8.67 9.12 9.91
C ARG A 121 -8.38 7.62 10.11
N VAL A 122 -7.68 7.26 11.20
CA VAL A 122 -7.40 5.85 11.53
C VAL A 122 -8.69 5.09 11.82
N LYS A 123 -9.64 5.71 12.56
CA LYS A 123 -10.98 5.14 12.78
C LYS A 123 -11.68 4.88 11.45
N GLN A 124 -11.59 5.78 10.48
CA GLN A 124 -12.19 5.59 9.16
C GLN A 124 -11.61 4.40 8.38
N PHE A 125 -10.32 4.06 8.54
CA PHE A 125 -9.75 2.84 7.94
C PHE A 125 -10.35 1.55 8.52
N ALA A 126 -10.83 1.58 9.77
CA ALA A 126 -11.50 0.45 10.40
C ALA A 126 -12.98 0.32 9.98
N LEU A 127 -13.58 1.37 9.39
CA LEU A 127 -15.01 1.42 9.05
C LEU A 127 -15.40 0.46 7.90
N PHE A 128 -14.45 -0.11 7.17
CA PHE A 128 -14.76 -1.12 6.17
C PHE A 128 -15.29 -2.41 6.84
N GLN A 129 -16.60 -2.50 7.00
CA GLN A 129 -17.33 -3.66 7.51
C GLN A 129 -18.27 -4.30 6.47
N GLY A 130 -18.07 -4.09 5.17
CA GLY A 130 -18.99 -4.55 4.13
C GLY A 130 -18.34 -4.98 2.83
N VAL A 131 -18.65 -6.20 2.39
CA VAL A 131 -18.29 -6.77 1.08
C VAL A 131 -18.83 -5.89 -0.03
N VAL A 132 -17.96 -5.25 -0.82
CA VAL A 132 -18.38 -4.68 -2.11
C VAL A 132 -18.40 -5.82 -3.12
N LYS A 133 -19.59 -6.27 -3.52
CA LYS A 133 -19.76 -6.98 -4.79
C LYS A 133 -19.42 -6.01 -5.90
N VAL A 134 -18.36 -6.30 -6.66
CA VAL A 134 -18.14 -5.64 -7.95
C VAL A 134 -19.10 -6.32 -8.93
N ASP A 135 -20.36 -5.87 -8.96
CA ASP A 135 -21.28 -6.28 -10.02
C ASP A 135 -20.85 -5.58 -11.30
N LYS A 136 -20.30 -6.36 -12.22
CA LYS A 136 -20.02 -5.94 -13.59
C LYS A 136 -21.15 -6.44 -14.47
N ASP A 137 -22.35 -5.88 -14.35
CA ASP A 137 -23.42 -6.06 -15.33
C ASP A 137 -24.42 -4.89 -15.31
N ALA A 138 -24.11 -3.86 -16.10
CA ALA A 138 -25.11 -2.98 -16.69
C ALA A 138 -25.10 -3.21 -18.21
N GLY A 139 -25.49 -4.42 -18.60
CA GLY A 139 -25.74 -4.77 -19.99
C GLY A 139 -27.04 -4.15 -20.48
N HIS A 140 -26.91 -3.15 -21.36
CA HIS A 140 -27.78 -2.83 -22.51
C HIS A 140 -29.26 -3.24 -22.42
N GLY A 141 -30.12 -2.28 -22.09
CA GLY A 141 -31.55 -2.37 -22.40
C GLY A 141 -31.81 -2.09 -23.88
N ASN A 142 -32.27 -3.09 -24.61
CA ASN A 142 -32.94 -2.90 -25.90
C ASN A 142 -34.14 -3.85 -25.97
N HIS A 143 -35.33 -3.32 -25.70
CA HIS A 143 -36.62 -3.89 -26.11
C HIS A 143 -37.59 -2.75 -26.38
#